data_AF-A0A6G1JCT3-F1
#
_entry.id   AF-A0A6G1JCT3-F1
#
_cell.length_a   1.000
_cell.length_b   1.000
_cell.length_c   1.000
_cell.angle_alpha   90.00
_cell.angle_beta   90.00
_cell.angle_gamma   90.00
#
_symmetry.space_group_name_H-M   'P 1'
#
loop_
_entity.id
_entity.type
_entity.pdbx_description
1 polymer ?
#
loop_
_entity_poly.entity_id
_entity_poly.type
_entity_poly.pdbx_seq_one_letter_code
_entity_poly.pdbx_strand_id
1 'polypeptide(L)' 'MVFNVLDPAQTRYIVNEEDLESFLKEKYGKEHPDFDYNIEHVCDRWTFEAPEQVEEDEIRRLIDDIEKRVKEKT' A
#
# COMPACT_ATOMS: atom_id res chain seq x y z
N MET A 1 -11.89 -9.31 6.66
CA MET A 1 -11.37 -7.99 6.27
C MET A 1 -10.84 -7.30 7.49
N VAL A 2 -9.62 -6.80 7.41
CA VAL A 2 -8.93 -6.04 8.45
C VAL A 2 -8.70 -4.64 7.89
N PHE A 3 -9.01 -3.64 8.71
CA PHE A 3 -8.75 -2.25 8.39
C PHE A 3 -7.30 -1.91 8.77
N ASN A 4 -6.52 -1.48 7.78
CA ASN A 4 -5.13 -1.11 7.93
C ASN A 4 -5.00 0.41 7.83
N VAL A 5 -4.12 0.97 8.65
CA VAL A 5 -3.81 2.40 8.66
C VAL A 5 -2.31 2.54 8.63
N LEU A 6 -1.79 3.23 7.62
CA LEU A 6 -0.36 3.49 7.54
C LEU A 6 0.04 4.64 8.47
N ASP A 7 1.27 4.54 8.97
CA ASP A 7 1.85 5.63 9.73
C ASP A 7 2.08 6.85 8.83
N PRO A 8 1.96 8.08 9.35
CA PRO A 8 2.22 9.30 8.58
C PRO A 8 3.64 9.33 8.01
N ALA A 9 4.60 8.68 8.67
CA ALA A 9 5.97 8.57 8.17
C ALA A 9 6.04 7.77 6.88
N GLN A 10 5.28 6.68 6.76
CA GLN A 10 5.22 5.82 5.57
C GLN A 10 4.39 6.46 4.45
N THR A 11 3.26 7.08 4.82
CA THR A 11 2.34 7.73 3.88
C THR A 11 3.04 8.77 3.00
N ARG A 12 4.05 9.46 3.53
CA ARG A 12 4.84 10.45 2.79
C ARG A 12 5.60 9.89 1.59
N TYR A 13 5.91 8.59 1.61
CA TYR A 13 6.64 7.92 0.54
C TYR A 13 5.71 7.28 -0.48
N ILE A 14 4.50 6.93 -0.06
CA ILE A 14 3.48 6.34 -0.92
C ILE A 14 2.56 7.46 -1.39
N VAL A 15 2.92 8.10 -2.49
CA VAL A 15 2.19 9.29 -2.98
C VAL A 15 0.94 8.90 -3.76
N ASN A 16 0.99 7.79 -4.52
CA ASN A 16 -0.11 7.38 -5.38
C ASN A 16 -0.87 6.20 -4.76
N GLU A 17 -2.20 6.25 -4.86
CA GLU A 17 -3.09 5.14 -4.52
C GLU A 17 -2.75 3.88 -5.31
N GLU A 18 -2.40 4.04 -6.60
CA GLU A 18 -2.06 2.94 -7.52
C GLU A 18 -0.87 2.09 -7.04
N ASP A 19 0.08 2.69 -6.31
CA ASP A 19 1.22 1.97 -5.75
C ASP A 19 0.77 1.03 -4.62
N LEU A 20 -0.13 1.50 -3.76
CA LEU A 20 -0.77 0.71 -2.71
C LEU A 20 -1.66 -0.37 -3.31
N GLU A 21 -2.48 -0.01 -4.29
CA GLU A 21 -3.40 -0.96 -4.94
C GLU A 21 -2.64 -2.08 -5.64
N SER A 22 -1.57 -1.74 -6.37
CA SER A 22 -0.72 -2.73 -7.06
C SER A 22 -0.05 -3.68 -6.08
N PHE A 23 0.46 -3.16 -4.96
CA PHE A 23 1.04 -3.98 -3.89
C PHE A 23 0.01 -4.95 -3.29
N LEU A 24 -1.20 -4.46 -2.98
CA LEU A 24 -2.26 -5.29 -2.43
C LEU A 24 -2.75 -6.35 -3.42
N LYS A 25 -2.88 -6.00 -4.71
CA LYS A 25 -3.21 -6.94 -5.79
C LYS A 25 -2.12 -7.99 -6.00
N GLU A 26 -0.84 -7.63 -5.89
CA GLU A 26 0.25 -8.60 -6.00
C GLU A 26 0.22 -9.58 -4.83
N LYS A 27 -0.01 -9.09 -3.61
CA LYS A 27 -0.02 -9.91 -2.40
C LYS A 27 -1.25 -10.80 -2.31
N TYR A 28 -2.44 -10.22 -2.46
CA TYR A 28 -3.71 -10.91 -2.19
C TYR A 28 -4.53 -11.22 -3.43
N GLY A 29 -4.29 -10.55 -4.56
CA GLY A 29 -5.13 -10.65 -5.75
C GLY A 29 -5.15 -12.04 -6.41
N LYS A 30 -4.20 -12.94 -6.09
CA LYS A 30 -4.25 -14.34 -6.56
C LYS A 30 -5.31 -15.15 -5.81
N GLU A 31 -5.45 -14.93 -4.52
CA GLU A 31 -6.41 -15.63 -3.66
C GLU A 31 -7.75 -14.89 -3.59
N HIS A 32 -7.71 -13.57 -3.79
CA HIS A 32 -8.86 -12.67 -3.74
C HIS A 32 -8.86 -11.71 -4.95
N PRO A 33 -9.13 -12.21 -6.18
CA PRO A 33 -9.05 -11.42 -7.41
C PRO A 33 -10.05 -10.27 -7.49
N ASP A 34 -11.23 -10.43 -6.87
CA ASP A 34 -12.31 -9.45 -6.85
C ASP A 34 -12.38 -8.68 -5.51
N PHE A 35 -11.27 -8.64 -4.74
CA PHE A 35 -11.25 -7.92 -3.48
C PHE A 35 -11.19 -6.41 -3.73
N ASP A 36 -12.16 -5.69 -3.17
CA ASP A 36 -12.12 -4.23 -3.12
C ASP A 36 -11.34 -3.81 -1.86
N TYR A 37 -10.16 -3.22 -2.06
CA TYR A 37 -9.26 -2.83 -0.97
C TYR A 37 -9.69 -1.52 -0.29
N ASN A 38 -10.75 -0.84 -0.74
CA ASN A 38 -11.25 0.43 -0.21
C ASN A 38 -10.12 1.38 0.24
N ILE A 39 -9.21 1.71 -0.68
CA ILE A 39 -8.05 2.54 -0.38
C ILE A 39 -8.49 4.00 -0.33
N GLU A 40 -8.19 4.68 0.77
CA GLU A 40 -8.56 6.07 1.00
C GLU A 40 -7.38 6.82 1.65
N HIS A 41 -7.23 8.11 1.33
CA HIS A 41 -6.25 8.98 1.98
C HIS A 41 -6.96 9.95 2.93
N VAL A 42 -6.86 9.68 4.24
CA VAL A 42 -7.57 10.43 5.29
C VAL A 42 -6.55 11.03 6.27
N CYS A 43 -6.56 12.34 6.43
CA CYS A 43 -5.74 13.07 7.41
C CYS A 43 -4.25 12.67 7.39
N ASP A 44 -3.63 12.75 6.20
CA ASP A 44 -2.20 12.42 5.97
C ASP A 44 -1.83 10.96 6.23
N ARG A 45 -2.82 10.06 6.12
CA ARG A 45 -2.63 8.61 6.23
C ARG A 45 -3.35 7.89 5.10
N TRP A 46 -2.71 6.87 4.57
CA TRP A 46 -3.42 5.86 3.80
C TRP A 46 -4.15 4.90 4.71
N THR A 47 -5.40 4.62 4.37
CA THR A 47 -6.25 3.62 5.00
C THR A 47 -6.76 2.67 3.94
N PHE A 48 -6.80 1.38 4.23
CA PHE A 48 -7.29 0.38 3.28
C PHE A 48 -7.76 -0.88 4.00
N GLU A 49 -8.58 -1.66 3.33
CA GLU A 49 -9.03 -2.98 3.76
C GLU A 49 -8.20 -4.07 3.07
N ALA A 50 -7.92 -5.14 3.81
CA ALA A 50 -7.24 -6.32 3.26
C ALA A 50 -7.77 -7.61 3.91
N PRO A 51 -7.51 -8.79 3.33
CA PRO A 51 -7.85 -10.07 3.96
C PRO A 51 -7.22 -10.26 5.34
N GLU A 52 -5.99 -9.77 5.51
CA GLU A 52 -5.19 -9.84 6.74
C GLU A 52 -4.51 -8.48 7.05
N GLN A 53 -3.90 -8.36 8.22
CA GLN A 53 -3.11 -7.19 8.58
C GLN A 53 -1.82 -7.17 7.76
N VAL A 54 -1.50 -6.02 7.16
CA VAL A 54 -0.23 -5.83 6.44
C VAL A 54 0.85 -5.47 7.44
N GLU A 55 1.96 -6.21 7.40
CA GLU A 55 3.06 -6.01 8.32
C GLU A 55 3.89 -4.77 7.94
N GLU A 56 4.48 -4.11 8.93
CA GLU A 56 5.24 -2.87 8.72
C GLU A 56 6.42 -3.06 7.75
N ASP A 57 7.09 -4.22 7.82
CA ASP A 57 8.21 -4.55 6.93
C ASP A 57 7.78 -4.73 5.47
N GLU A 58 6.52 -5.09 5.20
CA GLU A 58 6.02 -5.16 3.83
C GLU A 58 5.76 -3.77 3.26
N ILE A 59 5.22 -2.86 4.08
CA ILE A 59 5.07 -1.45 3.71
C ILE A 59 6.44 -0.81 3.46
N ARG A 60 7.47 -1.15 4.25
CA ARG A 60 8.85 -0.69 3.99
C ARG A 60 9.36 -1.17 2.64
N ARG A 61 9.14 -2.43 2.28
CA ARG A 61 9.52 -2.96 0.96
C ARG A 61 8.82 -2.22 -0.18
N LEU A 62 7.52 -1.94 -0.03
CA LEU A 62 6.79 -1.11 -1.00
C LEU A 62 7.44 0.26 -1.17
N ILE A 63 7.80 0.91 -0.06
CA ILE A 63 8.48 2.21 -0.09
C ILE A 63 9.82 2.13 -0.82
N ASP A 64 10.66 1.12 -0.51
CA ASP A 64 11.94 0.91 -1.17
C ASP A 64 11.78 0.73 -2.70
N ASP A 65 10.75 -0.02 -3.13
CA ASP A 65 10.43 -0.22 -4.55
C ASP A 65 9.91 1.06 -5.23
N ILE A 66 9.12 1.88 -4.55
CA ILE A 66 8.71 3.22 -5.04
C ILE A 66 9.96 4.09 -5.22
N GLU A 67 10.81 4.20 -4.20
CA GLU A 67 12.00 5.06 -4.25
C GLU A 67 12.96 4.63 -5.36
N LYS A 68 13.13 3.32 -5.56
CA LYS A 68 13.95 2.79 -6.65
C LYS A 68 13.39 3.18 -8.02
N ARG A 69 12.08 3.01 -8.24
CA ARG A 69 11.40 3.40 -9.48
C ARG A 69 11.50 4.90 -9.77
N VAL A 70 11.45 5.74 -8.73
CA VAL A 70 11.62 7.20 -8.86
C VAL A 70 13.06 7.56 -9.25
N LYS A 71 14.06 6.91 -8.63
CA LYS A 71 15.48 7.12 -8.95
C LYS A 71 15.84 6.69 -10.37
N GLU A 72 15.27 5.60 -10.87
CA GLU A 72 15.53 5.12 -12.24
C GLU A 72 14.88 5.99 -13.33
N LYS A 73 13.91 6.85 -12.96
CA LYS A 73 13.22 7.77 -13.88
C LYS A 73 13.81 9.19 -13.89
N THR A 74 14.77 9.50 -13.03
CA THR A 74 15.40 10.82 -12.89
C THR A 74 16.81 10.80 -13.47
#